data_AF-A0A7V0M0U7-F1
#
_entry.id   AF-A0A7V0M0U7-F1
#
_cell.length_a   1.000
_cell.length_b   1.000
_cell.length_c   1.000
_cell.angle_alpha   90.00
_cell.angle_beta   90.00
_cell.angle_gamma   90.00
#
_symmetry.space_group_name_H-M   'P 1'
#
loop_
_entity.id
_entity.type
_entity.pdbx_description
1 polymer ?
#
loop_
_entity_poly.entity_id
_entity_poly.type
_entity_poly.pdbx_seq_one_letter_code
_entity_poly.pdbx_strand_id
1 'polypeptide(L)'
;PSFLEFYLFGREEEKQNPNTRIRRTAKVQQAFGGTLFLTEITILSYAVQKRLYKMIQRKPAAKEAGDDVQPIRLIVGSRFNLSDISERKLLLKEFFYRISIYNLSLTPLKQRPDNIPSLVSVFLKLYSKVLKKSVTIASADVLNFLRQYNWPGNIDELRNVIFESVKCAKNGEKILQRQHLPESFWYHLKGPLS
;
A
#
# COMPACT_ATOMS: atom_id res chain seq x y z
N PRO A 1 -23.46 -6.25 -8.05
CA PRO A 1 -22.49 -5.86 -7.01
C PRO A 1 -21.07 -6.31 -7.38
N SER A 2 -20.08 -5.41 -7.30
CA SER A 2 -18.68 -5.77 -7.57
C SER A 2 -18.12 -6.63 -6.42
N PHE A 3 -17.07 -7.42 -6.68
CA PHE A 3 -16.39 -8.21 -5.64
C PHE A 3 -15.97 -7.34 -4.44
N LEU A 4 -15.50 -6.12 -4.71
CA LEU A 4 -15.07 -5.18 -3.69
C LEU A 4 -16.23 -4.67 -2.81
N GLU A 5 -17.38 -4.40 -3.43
CA GLU A 5 -18.59 -4.01 -2.70
C GLU A 5 -19.05 -5.12 -1.75
N PHE A 6 -19.04 -6.36 -2.22
CA PHE A 6 -19.33 -7.53 -1.39
C PHE A 6 -18.32 -7.67 -0.24
N TYR A 7 -17.03 -7.53 -0.52
CA TYR A 7 -15.98 -7.65 0.51
C TYR A 7 -16.09 -6.57 1.59
N LEU A 8 -16.46 -5.35 1.22
CA LEU A 8 -16.60 -4.23 2.14
C LEU A 8 -17.88 -4.30 2.98
N PHE A 9 -19.01 -4.69 2.39
CA PHE A 9 -20.34 -4.53 3.00
C PHE A 9 -21.15 -5.81 3.24
N GLY A 10 -20.71 -6.95 2.69
CA GLY A 10 -21.41 -8.23 2.72
C GLY A 10 -22.62 -8.28 1.78
N ARG A 11 -23.30 -9.44 1.72
CA ARG A 11 -24.62 -9.61 1.06
C ARG A 11 -25.75 -9.25 2.04
N GLU A 12 -26.84 -8.71 1.53
CA GLU A 12 -28.04 -8.42 2.34
C GLU A 12 -28.72 -9.71 2.84
N GLU A 13 -28.70 -10.79 2.05
CA GLU A 13 -29.27 -12.10 2.40
C GLU A 13 -28.55 -12.77 3.59
N GLU A 14 -27.23 -12.61 3.71
CA GLU A 14 -26.42 -13.11 4.84
C GLU A 14 -26.59 -12.27 6.13
N LYS A 15 -27.14 -11.06 6.02
CA LYS A 15 -27.51 -10.26 7.19
C LYS A 15 -28.82 -10.73 7.82
N GLN A 16 -29.74 -11.26 7.01
CA GLN A 16 -31.10 -11.62 7.42
C GLN A 16 -31.27 -13.07 7.91
N ASN A 17 -30.39 -14.01 7.56
CA ASN A 17 -30.54 -15.42 7.97
C ASN A 17 -29.55 -15.84 9.08
N PRO A 18 -30.00 -16.00 10.35
CA PRO A 18 -29.12 -16.34 11.48
C PRO A 18 -28.53 -17.76 11.44
N ASN A 19 -28.96 -18.64 10.51
CA ASN A 19 -28.56 -20.05 10.45
C ASN A 19 -27.40 -20.36 9.46
N THR A 20 -26.79 -19.35 8.83
CA THR A 20 -25.63 -19.57 7.95
C THR A 20 -24.33 -19.61 8.77
N ARG A 21 -23.75 -20.82 8.91
CA ARG A 21 -22.54 -21.11 9.71
C ARG A 21 -21.25 -20.41 9.25
N ILE A 22 -21.26 -19.64 8.16
CA ILE A 22 -20.09 -18.88 7.68
C ILE A 22 -20.52 -17.44 7.41
N ARG A 23 -20.81 -16.68 8.46
CA ARG A 23 -21.00 -15.23 8.35
C ARG A 23 -19.62 -14.61 8.12
N ARG A 24 -19.22 -14.42 6.86
CA ARG A 24 -18.05 -13.58 6.57
C ARG A 24 -18.44 -12.13 6.90
N THR A 25 -18.17 -11.72 8.14
CA THR A 25 -18.42 -10.36 8.60
C THR A 25 -17.78 -9.37 7.63
N ALA A 26 -18.57 -8.43 7.13
CA ALA A 26 -18.11 -7.45 6.16
C ALA A 26 -16.94 -6.64 6.72
N LYS A 27 -15.97 -6.22 5.89
CA LYS A 27 -14.80 -5.48 6.39
C LYS A 27 -15.14 -4.21 7.16
N VAL A 28 -16.21 -3.53 6.76
CA VAL A 28 -16.72 -2.36 7.49
C VAL A 28 -17.14 -2.73 8.92
N GLN A 29 -17.85 -3.84 9.09
CA GLN A 29 -18.29 -4.31 10.41
C GLN A 29 -17.09 -4.75 11.27
N GLN A 30 -16.08 -5.36 10.67
CA GLN A 30 -14.83 -5.70 11.38
C GLN A 30 -14.06 -4.45 11.86
N ALA A 31 -14.29 -3.29 11.25
CA ALA A 31 -13.61 -2.04 11.56
C ALA A 31 -14.38 -1.15 12.56
N PHE A 32 -15.56 -1.57 13.01
CA PHE A 32 -16.32 -0.88 14.06
C PHE A 32 -15.45 -0.74 15.33
N GLY A 33 -15.36 0.49 15.85
CA GLY A 33 -14.49 0.83 16.99
C GLY A 33 -13.00 0.91 16.64
N GLY A 34 -12.64 0.72 15.37
CA GLY A 34 -11.26 0.61 14.90
C GLY A 34 -10.95 1.51 13.69
N THR A 35 -10.09 1.00 12.81
CA THR A 35 -9.62 1.72 11.61
C THR A 35 -9.88 0.90 10.35
N LEU A 36 -10.46 1.55 9.33
CA LEU A 36 -10.56 1.01 7.98
C LEU A 36 -9.54 1.72 7.09
N PHE A 37 -8.55 0.97 6.59
CA PHE A 37 -7.56 1.48 5.65
C PHE A 37 -7.87 1.03 4.22
N LEU A 38 -8.06 1.99 3.33
CA LEU A 38 -8.28 1.77 1.90
C LEU A 38 -7.05 2.24 1.14
N THR A 39 -6.30 1.31 0.53
CA THR A 39 -5.00 1.61 -0.08
C THR A 39 -5.09 2.48 -1.33
N GLU A 40 -6.17 2.34 -2.11
CA GLU A 40 -6.42 3.12 -3.31
C GLU A 40 -7.91 3.39 -3.48
N ILE A 41 -8.30 4.66 -3.34
CA ILE A 41 -9.69 5.09 -3.43
C ILE A 41 -10.24 5.10 -4.87
N THR A 42 -9.36 5.20 -5.88
CA THR A 42 -9.79 5.27 -7.28
C THR A 42 -10.34 3.96 -7.83
N ILE A 43 -10.12 2.83 -7.14
CA ILE A 43 -10.69 1.52 -7.51
C ILE A 43 -12.16 1.41 -7.09
N LEU A 44 -12.65 2.32 -6.23
CA LEU A 44 -13.99 2.24 -5.69
C LEU A 44 -15.02 2.69 -6.73
N SER A 45 -16.04 1.86 -6.96
CA SER A 45 -17.21 2.26 -7.73
C SER A 45 -17.97 3.39 -7.02
N TYR A 46 -18.69 4.19 -7.78
CA TYR A 46 -19.56 5.24 -7.25
C TYR A 46 -20.53 4.76 -6.18
N ALA A 47 -21.11 3.56 -6.35
CA ALA A 47 -22.01 2.95 -5.37
C ALA A 47 -21.30 2.70 -4.03
N VAL A 48 -20.08 2.16 -4.08
CA VAL A 48 -19.24 1.91 -2.89
C VAL A 48 -18.87 3.24 -2.23
N GLN A 49 -18.45 4.23 -3.01
CA GLN A 49 -18.12 5.57 -2.50
C GLN A 49 -19.32 6.20 -1.76
N LYS A 50 -20.52 6.16 -2.36
CA LYS A 50 -21.75 6.70 -1.75
C LYS A 50 -22.09 5.98 -0.44
N ARG A 51 -21.87 4.66 -0.38
CA ARG A 51 -22.14 3.86 0.82
C ARG A 51 -21.13 4.13 1.94
N LEU A 52 -19.85 4.30 1.61
CA LEU A 52 -18.82 4.74 2.56
C LEU A 52 -19.08 6.16 3.06
N TYR A 53 -19.45 7.09 2.17
CA TYR A 53 -19.84 8.44 2.54
C TYR A 53 -21.01 8.46 3.54
N LYS A 54 -22.07 7.68 3.28
CA LYS A 54 -23.19 7.53 4.22
C LYS A 54 -22.75 6.95 5.56
N MET A 55 -21.84 5.97 5.56
CA MET A 55 -21.31 5.36 6.78
C MET A 55 -20.56 6.37 7.65
N ILE A 56 -19.68 7.19 7.07
CA ILE A 56 -18.89 8.19 7.81
C ILE A 56 -19.78 9.31 8.38
N GLN A 57 -20.90 9.60 7.74
CA GLN A 57 -21.86 10.58 8.24
C GLN A 57 -22.73 10.07 9.39
N ARG A 58 -22.87 8.74 9.56
CA ARG A 58 -23.71 8.20 10.62
C ARG A 58 -23.14 8.59 11.97
N LYS A 59 -23.97 9.24 12.79
CA LYS A 59 -23.69 9.35 14.23
C LYS A 59 -23.71 7.95 14.84
N PRO A 60 -22.94 7.67 15.90
CA PRO A 60 -23.05 6.42 16.63
C PRO A 60 -24.51 6.17 16.96
N ALA A 61 -25.02 4.99 16.60
CA ALA A 61 -26.39 4.63 16.98
C ALA A 61 -26.46 4.47 18.50
N ALA A 62 -27.54 4.94 19.12
CA ALA A 62 -27.82 4.55 20.50
C ALA A 62 -28.02 3.03 20.55
N LYS A 63 -27.47 2.38 21.59
CA LYS A 63 -27.45 0.92 21.77
C LYS A 63 -28.82 0.23 21.66
N GLU A 64 -29.92 0.98 21.76
CA GLU A 64 -31.30 0.47 21.79
C GLU A 64 -31.81 -0.05 20.43
N ALA A 65 -31.13 0.23 19.32
CA ALA A 65 -31.60 -0.16 17.98
C ALA A 65 -31.14 -1.56 17.49
N GLY A 66 -30.43 -2.34 18.31
CA GLY A 66 -29.93 -3.68 17.92
C GLY A 66 -28.82 -3.68 16.85
N ASP A 67 -28.52 -2.54 16.25
CA ASP A 67 -27.42 -2.30 15.32
C ASP A 67 -26.28 -1.58 16.07
N ASP A 68 -25.27 -2.33 16.55
CA ASP A 68 -24.07 -1.78 17.22
C ASP A 68 -23.13 -1.13 16.19
N VAL A 69 -23.56 0.01 15.63
CA VAL A 69 -22.77 0.80 14.68
C VAL A 69 -21.84 1.71 15.47
N GLN A 70 -20.60 1.27 15.64
CA GLN A 70 -19.55 2.04 16.28
C GLN A 70 -18.82 2.94 15.26
N PRO A 71 -18.22 4.06 15.71
CA PRO A 71 -17.43 4.92 14.83
C PRO A 71 -16.24 4.16 14.22
N ILE A 72 -15.87 4.52 13.00
CA ILE A 72 -14.70 3.99 12.29
C ILE A 72 -13.77 5.15 11.94
N ARG A 73 -12.48 5.01 12.25
CA ARG A 73 -11.45 5.87 11.67
C ARG A 73 -11.18 5.42 10.23
N LEU A 74 -11.48 6.25 9.24
CA LEU A 74 -11.15 5.95 7.86
C LEU A 74 -9.79 6.55 7.49
N ILE A 75 -8.90 5.74 6.92
CA ILE A 75 -7.67 6.19 6.27
C ILE A 75 -7.74 5.76 4.81
N VAL A 76 -7.50 6.69 3.90
CA VAL A 76 -7.53 6.44 2.45
C VAL A 76 -6.19 6.81 1.83
N GLY A 77 -5.72 5.97 0.93
CA GLY A 77 -4.58 6.23 0.04
C GLY A 77 -5.07 6.50 -1.37
N SER A 78 -4.27 7.27 -2.12
CA SER A 78 -4.40 7.36 -3.57
C SER A 78 -3.05 7.62 -4.21
N ARG A 79 -2.84 7.06 -5.40
CA ARG A 79 -1.69 7.39 -6.25
C ARG A 79 -1.82 8.74 -6.95
N PHE A 80 -3.04 9.28 -7.00
CA PHE A 80 -3.34 10.56 -7.65
C PHE A 80 -3.75 11.59 -6.61
N ASN A 81 -3.63 12.87 -6.98
CA ASN A 81 -4.14 13.95 -6.16
C ASN A 81 -5.67 13.81 -6.02
N LEU A 82 -6.18 13.92 -4.79
CA LEU A 82 -7.61 13.75 -4.49
C LEU A 82 -8.48 14.82 -5.15
N SER A 83 -7.97 16.05 -5.30
CA SER A 83 -8.66 17.14 -6.02
C SER A 83 -8.82 16.80 -7.49
N ASP A 84 -7.73 16.39 -8.16
CA ASP A 84 -7.73 16.05 -9.58
C ASP A 84 -8.71 14.91 -9.90
N ILE A 85 -8.73 13.85 -9.07
CA ILE A 85 -9.67 12.73 -9.28
C ILE A 85 -11.12 13.13 -8.96
N SER A 86 -11.34 14.11 -8.07
CA SER A 86 -12.68 14.65 -7.84
C SER A 86 -13.16 15.49 -9.03
N GLU A 87 -12.29 16.34 -9.59
CA GLU A 87 -12.58 17.16 -10.78
C GLU A 87 -12.88 16.31 -12.01
N ARG A 88 -12.12 15.22 -12.19
CA ARG A 88 -12.33 14.23 -13.25
C ARG A 88 -13.55 13.33 -13.04
N LYS A 89 -14.35 13.56 -11.99
CA LYS A 89 -15.51 12.73 -11.65
C LYS A 89 -15.13 11.25 -11.49
N LEU A 90 -14.00 10.96 -10.86
CA LEU A 90 -13.63 9.61 -10.40
C LEU A 90 -13.90 9.45 -8.89
N LEU A 91 -13.95 10.56 -8.15
CA LEU A 91 -14.30 10.62 -6.75
C LEU A 91 -15.54 11.51 -6.55
N LEU A 92 -16.54 11.01 -5.83
CA LEU A 92 -17.72 11.78 -5.44
C LEU A 92 -17.31 13.01 -4.63
N LYS A 93 -17.72 14.19 -5.10
CA LYS A 93 -17.37 15.50 -4.50
C LYS A 93 -17.73 15.58 -3.01
N GLU A 94 -18.89 15.05 -2.64
CA GLU A 94 -19.35 14.93 -1.25
C GLU A 94 -18.45 14.02 -0.39
N PHE A 95 -17.93 12.94 -0.97
CA PHE A 95 -17.01 12.04 -0.28
C PHE A 95 -15.62 12.66 -0.16
N PHE A 96 -15.14 13.31 -1.23
CA PHE A 96 -13.89 14.09 -1.26
C PHE A 96 -13.83 15.10 -0.10
N TYR A 97 -14.87 15.91 0.08
CA TYR A 97 -14.88 16.90 1.16
C TYR A 97 -14.86 16.28 2.57
N ARG A 98 -15.30 15.03 2.74
CA ARG A 98 -15.24 14.34 4.03
C ARG A 98 -13.92 13.67 4.34
N ILE A 99 -13.22 13.18 3.33
CA ILE A 99 -11.94 12.49 3.54
C ILE A 99 -10.75 13.44 3.48
N SER A 100 -10.87 14.59 2.81
CA SER A 100 -9.77 15.54 2.58
C SER A 100 -9.56 16.54 3.72
N ILE A 101 -9.98 16.19 4.94
CA ILE A 101 -9.81 17.04 6.14
C ILE A 101 -8.33 17.07 6.55
N TYR A 102 -7.67 15.93 6.54
CA TYR A 102 -6.24 15.80 6.81
C TYR A 102 -5.57 15.06 5.66
N ASN A 103 -4.72 15.76 4.92
CA ASN A 103 -3.97 15.20 3.80
C ASN A 103 -2.50 15.05 4.17
N LEU A 104 -1.97 13.83 4.00
CA LEU A 104 -0.56 13.52 4.16
C LEU A 104 0.02 13.12 2.80
N SER A 105 0.89 13.97 2.26
CA SER A 105 1.62 13.65 1.02
C SER A 105 2.92 12.91 1.35
N LEU A 106 3.08 11.71 0.79
CA LEU A 106 4.31 10.94 0.93
C LEU A 106 5.33 11.38 -0.12
N THR A 107 6.47 11.88 0.32
CA THR A 107 7.63 12.17 -0.55
C THR A 107 8.14 10.86 -1.20
N PRO A 108 8.40 10.85 -2.52
CA PRO A 108 8.99 9.69 -3.19
C PRO A 108 10.45 9.46 -2.79
N LEU A 109 10.94 8.23 -2.94
CA LEU A 109 12.31 7.85 -2.56
C LEU A 109 13.40 8.67 -3.26
N LYS A 110 13.17 9.12 -4.50
CA LYS A 110 14.11 9.98 -5.24
C LYS A 110 14.44 11.31 -4.55
N GLN A 111 13.55 11.79 -3.69
CA GLN A 111 13.73 13.02 -2.89
C GLN A 111 14.26 12.72 -1.49
N ARG A 112 14.56 11.45 -1.17
CA ARG A 112 15.14 11.01 0.10
C ARG A 112 16.30 10.01 -0.09
N PRO A 113 17.31 10.35 -0.92
CA PRO A 113 18.40 9.42 -1.21
C PRO A 113 19.18 8.99 0.05
N ASP A 114 19.23 9.84 1.07
CA ASP A 114 19.90 9.54 2.35
C ASP A 114 19.23 8.42 3.15
N ASN A 115 17.97 8.08 2.86
CA ASN A 115 17.28 6.95 3.49
C ASN A 115 17.65 5.60 2.84
N ILE A 116 18.23 5.61 1.63
CA ILE A 116 18.51 4.40 0.86
C ILE A 116 19.45 3.44 1.61
N PRO A 117 20.59 3.87 2.20
CA PRO A 117 21.47 2.95 2.93
C PRO A 117 20.76 2.20 4.07
N SER A 118 19.89 2.89 4.82
CA SER A 118 19.12 2.28 5.91
C SER A 118 18.10 1.28 5.38
N LEU A 119 17.37 1.61 4.30
CA LEU A 119 16.43 0.69 3.65
C LEU A 119 17.13 -0.55 3.11
N VAL A 120 18.26 -0.37 2.43
CA VAL A 120 19.10 -1.47 1.92
C VAL A 120 19.55 -2.38 3.05
N SER A 121 20.01 -1.83 4.18
CA SER A 121 20.42 -2.63 5.34
C SER A 121 19.26 -3.51 5.86
N VAL A 122 18.05 -2.95 5.95
CA VAL A 122 16.86 -3.70 6.37
C VAL A 122 16.54 -4.82 5.40
N PHE A 123 16.52 -4.54 4.09
CA PHE A 123 16.19 -5.53 3.07
C PHE A 123 17.24 -6.62 2.93
N LEU A 124 18.54 -6.29 3.02
CA LEU A 124 19.61 -7.28 3.02
C LEU A 124 19.47 -8.26 4.20
N LYS A 125 19.25 -7.74 5.41
CA LYS A 125 19.02 -8.59 6.60
C LYS A 125 17.80 -9.50 6.43
N LEU A 126 16.70 -8.94 5.93
CA LEU A 126 15.47 -9.69 5.68
C LEU A 126 15.70 -10.81 4.65
N TYR A 127 16.23 -10.48 3.48
CA TYR A 127 16.32 -11.41 2.37
C TYR A 127 17.44 -12.42 2.49
N SER A 128 18.54 -12.08 3.14
CA SER A 128 19.59 -13.05 3.42
C SER A 128 19.12 -14.11 4.41
N LYS A 129 18.27 -13.75 5.37
CA LYS A 129 17.60 -14.73 6.24
C LYS A 129 16.64 -15.62 5.44
N VAL A 130 15.78 -15.03 4.60
CA VAL A 130 14.79 -15.78 3.81
C VAL A 130 15.45 -16.73 2.80
N LEU A 131 16.51 -16.28 2.12
CA LEU A 131 17.20 -17.02 1.07
C LEU A 131 18.39 -17.84 1.58
N LYS A 132 18.64 -17.86 2.90
CA LYS A 132 19.79 -18.53 3.55
C LYS A 132 21.14 -18.11 2.93
N LYS A 133 21.31 -16.81 2.68
CA LYS A 133 22.54 -16.19 2.18
C LYS A 133 23.30 -15.49 3.30
N SER A 134 24.58 -15.23 3.09
CA SER A 134 25.46 -14.57 4.08
C SER A 134 25.66 -13.07 3.82
N VAL A 135 25.14 -12.55 2.71
CA VAL A 135 25.28 -11.14 2.31
C VAL A 135 24.51 -10.26 3.28
N THR A 136 25.17 -9.37 4.01
CA THR A 136 24.49 -8.54 5.03
C THR A 136 24.82 -7.05 4.90
N ILE A 137 25.76 -6.72 4.02
CA ILE A 137 26.27 -5.37 3.81
C ILE A 137 26.31 -5.13 2.30
N ALA A 138 25.99 -3.91 1.85
CA ALA A 138 26.24 -3.49 0.47
C ALA A 138 27.59 -2.75 0.39
N SER A 139 28.35 -2.97 -0.69
CA SER A 139 29.56 -2.19 -0.92
C SER A 139 29.23 -0.71 -1.12
N ALA A 140 30.22 0.16 -0.88
CA ALA A 140 30.07 1.60 -1.08
C ALA A 140 29.63 1.94 -2.52
N ASP A 141 30.19 1.24 -3.51
CA ASP A 141 29.82 1.40 -4.91
C ASP A 141 28.35 1.09 -5.16
N VAL A 142 27.85 -0.02 -4.63
CA VAL A 142 26.42 -0.38 -4.73
C VAL A 142 25.55 0.70 -4.11
N LEU A 143 25.88 1.18 -2.91
CA LEU A 143 25.12 2.25 -2.26
C LEU A 143 25.15 3.57 -3.04
N ASN A 144 26.25 3.88 -3.73
CA ASN A 144 26.36 5.06 -4.58
C ASN A 144 25.46 4.93 -5.81
N PHE A 145 25.45 3.78 -6.49
CA PHE A 145 24.54 3.52 -7.61
C PHE A 145 23.07 3.63 -7.20
N LEU A 146 22.72 2.99 -6.08
CA LEU A 146 21.35 3.01 -5.57
C LEU A 146 20.90 4.44 -5.22
N ARG A 147 21.80 5.30 -4.71
CA ARG A 147 21.49 6.70 -4.38
C ARG A 147 21.25 7.60 -5.60
N GLN A 148 21.88 7.30 -6.73
CA GLN A 148 21.76 8.11 -7.95
C GLN A 148 20.53 7.75 -8.78
N TYR A 149 19.88 6.62 -8.50
CA TYR A 149 18.74 6.15 -9.26
C TYR A 149 17.43 6.83 -8.83
N ASN A 150 16.55 7.07 -9.79
CA ASN A 150 15.30 7.82 -9.58
C ASN A 150 14.15 7.01 -8.97
N TRP A 151 14.30 5.69 -8.82
CA TRP A 151 13.30 4.81 -8.20
C TRP A 151 11.85 5.09 -8.64
N PRO A 152 11.50 4.96 -9.93
CA PRO A 152 10.13 5.13 -10.41
C PRO A 152 9.11 4.22 -9.69
N GLY A 153 9.51 3.02 -9.28
CA GLY A 153 8.71 2.13 -8.43
C GLY A 153 8.97 2.31 -6.92
N ASN A 154 9.65 3.38 -6.52
CA ASN A 154 9.86 3.80 -5.13
C ASN A 154 10.46 2.66 -4.28
N ILE A 155 10.03 2.52 -3.02
CA ILE A 155 10.50 1.47 -2.10
C ILE A 155 10.24 0.07 -2.65
N ASP A 156 9.16 -0.15 -3.41
CA ASP A 156 8.83 -1.48 -3.96
C ASP A 156 9.87 -1.95 -4.98
N GLU A 157 10.32 -1.05 -5.87
CA GLU A 157 11.38 -1.34 -6.82
C GLU A 157 12.72 -1.57 -6.13
N LEU A 158 13.10 -0.69 -5.18
CA LEU A 158 14.33 -0.89 -4.38
C LEU A 158 14.33 -2.24 -3.70
N ARG A 159 13.21 -2.61 -3.08
CA ARG A 159 13.03 -3.89 -2.40
C ARG A 159 13.23 -5.07 -3.36
N ASN A 160 12.66 -5.01 -4.56
CA ASN A 160 12.80 -6.07 -5.57
C ASN A 160 14.25 -6.17 -6.08
N VAL A 161 14.88 -5.03 -6.38
CA VAL A 161 16.29 -4.99 -6.81
C VAL A 161 17.19 -5.64 -5.76
N ILE A 162 17.01 -5.33 -4.47
CA ILE A 162 17.80 -5.94 -3.40
C ILE A 162 17.49 -7.44 -3.25
N PHE A 163 16.23 -7.86 -3.36
CA PHE A 163 15.85 -9.27 -3.32
C PHE A 163 16.56 -10.07 -4.43
N GLU A 164 16.49 -9.59 -5.68
CA GLU A 164 17.17 -10.21 -6.82
C GLU A 164 18.69 -10.22 -6.62
N SER A 165 19.24 -9.13 -6.07
CA SER A 165 20.68 -9.05 -5.84
C SER A 165 21.18 -10.07 -4.80
N VAL A 166 20.43 -10.28 -3.72
CA VAL A 166 20.77 -11.31 -2.73
C VAL A 166 20.65 -12.72 -3.32
N LYS A 167 19.67 -12.95 -4.21
CA LYS A 167 19.51 -14.22 -4.91
C LYS A 167 20.75 -14.55 -5.77
N CYS A 168 21.33 -13.55 -6.43
CA CYS A 168 22.52 -13.69 -7.29
C CYS A 168 23.84 -13.85 -6.51
N ALA A 169 23.88 -13.48 -5.22
CA ALA A 169 25.09 -13.63 -4.42
C ALA A 169 25.49 -15.11 -4.23
N LYS A 170 26.79 -15.40 -4.30
CA LYS A 170 27.33 -16.74 -4.07
C LYS A 170 27.28 -17.09 -2.59
N ASN A 171 27.34 -18.39 -2.30
CA ASN A 171 27.33 -18.87 -0.91
C ASN A 171 28.60 -18.39 -0.19
N GLY A 172 28.45 -17.93 1.06
CA GLY A 172 29.55 -17.40 1.87
C GLY A 172 29.93 -15.94 1.60
N GLU A 173 29.43 -15.32 0.53
CA GLU A 173 29.65 -13.89 0.31
C GLU A 173 28.97 -13.06 1.39
N LYS A 174 29.71 -12.11 1.98
CA LYS A 174 29.21 -11.23 3.04
C LYS A 174 28.80 -9.84 2.54
N ILE A 175 29.35 -9.44 1.40
CA ILE A 175 29.18 -8.09 0.82
C ILE A 175 28.49 -8.20 -0.53
N LEU A 176 27.41 -7.45 -0.71
CA LEU A 176 26.75 -7.28 -1.99
C LEU A 176 27.61 -6.38 -2.88
N GLN A 177 28.05 -6.93 -4.00
CA GLN A 177 28.88 -6.26 -5.01
C GLN A 177 28.03 -5.84 -6.22
N ARG A 178 28.60 -4.97 -7.05
CA ARG A 178 27.98 -4.45 -8.27
C ARG A 178 27.46 -5.56 -9.20
N GLN A 179 28.23 -6.63 -9.36
CA GLN A 179 27.90 -7.77 -10.22
C GLN A 179 26.64 -8.53 -9.80
N HIS A 180 26.16 -8.32 -8.57
CA HIS A 180 24.93 -8.94 -8.09
C HIS A 180 23.68 -8.13 -8.46
N LEU A 181 23.83 -6.85 -8.80
CA LEU A 181 22.69 -6.03 -9.21
C LEU A 181 22.08 -6.56 -10.51
N PRO A 182 20.73 -6.66 -10.61
CA PRO A 182 20.06 -7.23 -11.77
C PRO A 182 20.29 -6.38 -13.02
N GLU A 183 20.30 -7.02 -14.20
CA GLU A 183 20.50 -6.33 -15.49
C GLU A 183 19.46 -5.24 -15.75
N SER A 184 18.20 -5.49 -15.37
CA SER A 184 17.10 -4.53 -15.44
C SER A 184 17.45 -3.18 -14.80
N PHE A 185 18.19 -3.20 -13.69
CA PHE A 185 18.64 -1.98 -13.02
C PHE A 185 19.66 -1.19 -13.86
N TRP A 186 20.52 -1.86 -14.62
CA TRP A 186 21.50 -1.21 -15.50
C TRP A 186 20.87 -0.56 -16.73
N TYR A 187 19.83 -1.16 -17.29
CA TYR A 187 19.09 -0.58 -18.43
C TYR A 187 18.50 0.79 -18.09
N HIS A 188 18.01 0.98 -16.86
CA HIS A 188 17.44 2.26 -16.46
C HIS A 188 18.48 3.35 -16.16
N LEU A 189 19.74 3.00 -15.89
CA LEU A 189 20.83 3.95 -15.67
C LEU A 189 21.50 4.43 -16.97
N LYS A 190 21.50 3.61 -18.02
CA LYS A 190 22.16 3.93 -19.30
C LYS A 190 21.25 4.65 -20.32
N GLY A 191 19.94 4.75 -20.05
CA GLY A 191 18.96 5.18 -21.05
C GLY A 191 18.81 4.16 -22.19
N PRO A 192 17.77 4.27 -23.03
CA PRO A 192 17.74 3.51 -24.28
C PRO A 192 18.97 3.91 -25.09
N LEU A 193 19.78 2.92 -25.44
CA LEU A 193 21.07 3.04 -26.13
C LEU A 193 21.02 4.11 -27.23
N SER A 194 21.77 5.19 -27.04
CA SER A 194 22.33 6.01 -28.13
C SER A 194 23.51 5.28 -28.77
#